data_AF-A0A537E4H0-F1
#
_entry.id   AF-A0A537E4H0-F1
#
_cell.length_a   1.000
_cell.length_b   1.000
_cell.length_c   1.000
_cell.angle_alpha   90.00
_cell.angle_beta   90.00
_cell.angle_gamma   90.00
#
_symmetry.space_group_name_H-M   'P 1'
#
loop_
_entity.id
_entity.type
_entity.pdbx_description
1 polymer ?
#
loop_
_entity_poly.entity_id
_entity_poly.type
_entity_poly.pdbx_seq_one_letter_code
_entity_poly.pdbx_strand_id
1 'polypeptide(L)'
;MKAFMIAIAVALAGCALLQPGAEQLGTVDAIIADAMTAARAPSAEQKATLSRAQDAFTRDPTAVNRLRLATLLAVVPAPLRDDARAAELFEPVADAAAPGFGRFAAFFSALVVERQRLTRELERTARERERVDKDRDKREEALRQQLEALRAIERGILEREERLRRKQR
;
A
#
# COMPACT_ATOMS: atom_id res chain seq x y z
N MET A 1 28.81 -23.58 49.56
CA MET A 1 28.02 -22.42 49.09
C MET A 1 28.75 -21.55 48.06
N LYS A 2 29.98 -21.08 48.29
CA LYS A 2 30.72 -20.25 47.31
C LYS A 2 30.94 -20.91 45.93
N ALA A 3 31.29 -22.21 45.89
CA ALA A 3 31.46 -22.94 44.63
C ALA A 3 30.15 -23.11 43.84
N PHE A 4 29.01 -23.21 44.54
CA PHE A 4 27.70 -23.32 43.91
C PHE A 4 27.26 -21.98 43.30
N MET A 5 27.56 -20.86 43.96
CA MET A 5 27.31 -19.51 43.44
C MET A 5 28.18 -19.20 42.21
N ILE A 6 29.44 -19.66 42.18
CA ILE A 6 30.33 -19.48 41.03
C ILE A 6 29.84 -20.33 39.84
N ALA A 7 29.39 -21.56 40.07
CA ALA A 7 28.83 -22.42 39.03
C ALA A 7 27.54 -21.84 38.42
N ILE A 8 26.66 -21.25 39.25
CA ILE A 8 25.45 -20.56 38.79
C ILE A 8 25.80 -19.29 37.98
N ALA A 9 26.80 -18.52 38.39
CA ALA A 9 27.23 -17.32 37.66
C ALA A 9 27.82 -17.65 36.27
N VAL A 10 28.60 -18.75 36.16
CA VAL A 10 29.15 -19.22 34.88
C VAL A 10 28.05 -19.80 33.98
N ALA A 11 27.07 -20.52 34.55
CA ALA A 11 25.91 -21.01 33.80
C ALA A 11 25.00 -19.88 33.29
N LEU A 12 24.81 -18.82 34.08
CA LEU A 12 24.03 -17.64 33.67
C LEU A 12 24.76 -16.79 32.61
N ALA A 13 26.09 -16.70 32.67
CA ALA A 13 26.89 -16.03 31.64
C ALA A 13 26.90 -16.81 30.30
N GLY A 14 26.85 -18.14 30.37
CA GLY A 14 26.72 -19.00 29.18
C GLY A 14 25.40 -18.81 28.42
N CYS A 15 24.31 -18.47 29.11
CA CYS A 15 23.01 -18.21 28.49
C CYS A 15 22.94 -16.91 27.69
N ALA A 16 23.80 -15.92 27.98
CA ALA A 16 23.84 -14.66 27.22
C ALA A 16 24.62 -14.80 25.89
N LEU A 17 25.61 -15.70 25.84
CA LEU A 17 26.42 -15.94 24.65
C LEU A 17 25.74 -16.87 23.64
N LEU A 18 24.69 -17.57 24.05
CA LEU A 18 23.96 -18.56 23.26
C LEU A 18 22.55 -18.07 22.86
N GLN A 19 22.42 -16.81 22.44
CA GLN A 19 21.21 -16.34 21.74
C GLN A 19 21.42 -16.47 20.22
N PRO A 20 21.14 -17.64 19.60
CA PRO A 20 21.12 -17.75 18.16
C PRO A 20 20.09 -16.75 17.61
N GLY A 21 20.58 -15.77 16.84
CA GLY A 21 19.75 -14.74 16.22
C GLY A 21 19.88 -13.33 16.80
N ALA A 22 20.62 -13.10 17.88
CA ALA A 22 20.83 -11.74 18.41
C ALA A 22 21.46 -10.79 17.37
N GLU A 23 22.45 -11.27 16.61
CA GLU A 23 23.08 -10.53 15.51
C GLU A 23 22.09 -10.25 14.37
N GLN A 24 21.25 -11.23 14.02
CA GLN A 24 20.22 -11.07 13.00
C GLN A 24 19.17 -10.05 13.44
N LEU A 25 18.79 -10.02 14.71
CA LEU A 25 17.86 -9.03 15.26
C LEU A 25 18.44 -7.61 15.19
N GLY A 26 19.71 -7.42 15.55
CA GLY A 26 20.40 -6.13 15.38
C GLY A 26 20.47 -5.71 13.90
N THR A 27 20.68 -6.66 13.00
CA THR A 27 20.65 -6.40 11.55
C THR A 27 19.26 -6.02 11.07
N VAL A 28 18.19 -6.70 11.53
CA VAL A 28 16.80 -6.34 11.21
C VAL A 28 16.49 -4.92 11.68
N ASP A 29 16.90 -4.57 12.89
CA ASP A 29 16.67 -3.24 13.46
C ASP A 29 17.34 -2.14 12.60
N ALA A 30 18.59 -2.36 12.19
CA ALA A 30 19.29 -1.47 11.26
C ALA A 30 18.56 -1.35 9.91
N ILE A 31 18.05 -2.46 9.36
CA ILE A 31 17.30 -2.45 8.10
C ILE A 31 16.01 -1.63 8.23
N ILE A 32 15.30 -1.78 9.35
CA ILE A 32 14.09 -1.01 9.63
C ILE A 32 14.44 0.49 9.73
N ALA A 33 15.46 0.83 10.51
CA ALA A 33 15.90 2.22 10.69
C ALA A 33 16.28 2.87 9.36
N ASP A 34 17.06 2.19 8.53
CA ASP A 34 17.45 2.66 7.19
C ASP A 34 16.23 2.84 6.27
N ALA A 35 15.32 1.87 6.26
CA ALA A 35 14.11 1.93 5.43
C ALA A 35 13.17 3.06 5.86
N MET A 36 13.00 3.28 7.16
CA MET A 36 12.18 4.36 7.70
C MET A 36 12.81 5.74 7.44
N THR A 37 14.14 5.83 7.50
CA THR A 37 14.87 7.04 7.13
C THR A 37 14.69 7.34 5.65
N ALA A 38 14.89 6.34 4.79
CA ALA A 38 14.69 6.46 3.34
C ALA A 38 13.27 6.89 2.99
N ALA A 39 12.25 6.29 3.62
CA ALA A 39 10.84 6.60 3.34
C ALA A 39 10.45 8.05 3.68
N ARG A 40 11.18 8.70 4.60
CA ARG A 40 10.96 10.11 4.99
C ARG A 40 11.83 11.09 4.21
N ALA A 41 12.83 10.60 3.48
CA ALA A 41 13.74 11.41 2.69
C ALA A 41 13.04 12.03 1.46
N PRO A 42 13.63 13.05 0.82
CA PRO A 42 13.14 13.57 -0.46
C PRO A 42 13.09 12.50 -1.56
N SER A 43 12.23 12.68 -2.56
CA SER A 43 11.98 11.68 -3.62
C SER A 43 13.24 11.28 -4.41
N ALA A 44 14.17 12.20 -4.64
CA ALA A 44 15.44 11.89 -5.31
C ALA A 44 16.31 10.93 -4.47
N GLU A 45 16.35 11.13 -3.15
CA GLU A 45 17.10 10.29 -2.23
C GLU A 45 16.43 8.92 -2.04
N GLN A 46 15.09 8.89 -1.98
CA GLN A 46 14.33 7.63 -2.00
C GLN A 46 14.70 6.76 -3.20
N LYS A 47 14.71 7.35 -4.41
CA LYS A 47 15.09 6.65 -5.65
C LYS A 47 16.54 6.16 -5.60
N ALA A 48 17.46 7.01 -5.16
CA ALA A 48 18.87 6.66 -5.06
C ALA A 48 19.11 5.50 -4.08
N THR A 49 18.47 5.54 -2.91
CA THR A 49 18.58 4.47 -1.90
C THR A 49 17.98 3.16 -2.40
N LEU A 50 16.81 3.22 -3.06
CA LEU A 50 16.20 2.03 -3.66
C LEU A 50 17.09 1.42 -4.76
N SER A 51 17.66 2.25 -5.64
CA SER A 51 18.61 1.80 -6.67
C SER A 51 19.84 1.14 -6.08
N ARG A 52 20.43 1.72 -5.02
CA ARG A 52 21.59 1.13 -4.34
C ARG A 52 21.27 -0.22 -3.72
N ALA A 53 20.11 -0.35 -3.07
CA ALA A 53 19.67 -1.62 -2.51
C ALA A 53 19.42 -2.67 -3.61
N GLN A 54 18.86 -2.26 -4.75
CA GLN A 54 18.67 -3.10 -5.91
C GLN A 54 20.00 -3.62 -6.47
N ASP A 55 20.97 -2.72 -6.64
CA ASP A 55 22.31 -3.05 -7.14
C ASP A 55 23.04 -3.98 -6.18
N ALA A 56 22.96 -3.73 -4.87
CA ALA A 56 23.57 -4.56 -3.85
C ALA A 56 23.01 -6.00 -3.88
N PHE A 57 21.69 -6.15 -3.96
CA PHE A 57 21.05 -7.47 -4.08
C PHE A 57 21.42 -8.18 -5.38
N THR A 58 21.50 -7.44 -6.49
CA THR A 58 21.86 -8.01 -7.80
C THR A 58 23.30 -8.50 -7.82
N ARG A 59 24.22 -7.76 -7.18
CA ARG A 59 25.63 -8.14 -7.04
C ARG A 59 25.82 -9.29 -6.07
N ASP A 60 25.08 -9.30 -4.97
CA ASP A 60 25.20 -10.28 -3.89
C ASP A 60 23.83 -10.62 -3.28
N PRO A 61 23.17 -11.71 -3.73
CA PRO A 61 21.79 -12.05 -3.37
C PRO A 61 21.67 -12.75 -2.00
N THR A 62 22.34 -12.23 -0.98
CA THR A 62 22.25 -12.71 0.41
C THR A 62 20.89 -12.43 1.03
N ALA A 63 20.55 -13.15 2.10
CA ALA A 63 19.33 -12.93 2.87
C ALA A 63 19.22 -11.48 3.40
N VAL A 64 20.34 -10.87 3.81
CA VAL A 64 20.39 -9.49 4.30
C VAL A 64 20.06 -8.50 3.18
N ASN A 65 20.69 -8.61 2.01
CA ASN A 65 20.43 -7.71 0.89
C ASN A 65 19.02 -7.89 0.32
N ARG A 66 18.53 -9.13 0.29
CA ARG A 66 17.13 -9.43 -0.06
C ARG A 66 16.16 -8.73 0.89
N LEU A 67 16.39 -8.85 2.21
CA LEU A 67 15.55 -8.26 3.23
C LEU A 67 15.58 -6.72 3.19
N ARG A 68 16.76 -6.13 2.98
CA ARG A 68 16.92 -4.68 2.78
C ARG A 68 16.08 -4.16 1.62
N LEU A 69 16.22 -4.78 0.45
CA LEU A 69 15.50 -4.39 -0.75
C LEU A 69 13.98 -4.56 -0.57
N ALA A 70 13.55 -5.70 -0.05
CA ALA A 70 12.14 -5.99 0.18
C ALA A 70 11.50 -4.99 1.16
N THR A 71 12.20 -4.66 2.26
CA THR A 71 11.73 -3.69 3.25
C THR A 71 11.61 -2.29 2.67
N LEU A 72 12.60 -1.86 1.88
CA LEU A 72 12.55 -0.57 1.19
C LEU A 72 11.35 -0.51 0.23
N LEU A 73 11.17 -1.51 -0.64
CA LEU A 73 10.04 -1.57 -1.59
C LEU A 73 8.67 -1.53 -0.89
N ALA A 74 8.57 -2.12 0.31
CA ALA A 74 7.33 -2.15 1.09
C ALA A 74 7.04 -0.84 1.85
N VAL A 75 8.06 -0.05 2.20
CA VAL A 75 7.89 1.12 3.10
C VAL A 75 7.91 2.45 2.34
N VAL A 76 8.70 2.58 1.27
CA VAL A 76 8.77 3.83 0.51
C VAL A 76 7.38 4.28 0.01
N PRO A 77 7.12 5.58 -0.13
CA PRO A 77 5.85 6.07 -0.66
C PRO A 77 5.62 5.69 -2.14
N ALA A 78 4.36 5.71 -2.57
CA ALA A 78 4.03 5.68 -4.00
C ALA A 78 4.66 6.90 -4.73
N PRO A 79 5.11 6.74 -5.98
CA PRO A 79 4.96 5.58 -6.86
C PRO A 79 6.09 4.55 -6.75
N LEU A 80 7.07 4.73 -5.87
CA LEU A 80 8.23 3.84 -5.76
C LEU A 80 7.92 2.54 -5.00
N ARG A 81 6.82 2.55 -4.25
CA ARG A 81 6.32 1.37 -3.54
C ARG A 81 5.98 0.26 -4.53
N ASP A 82 6.46 -0.94 -4.25
CA ASP A 82 6.12 -2.15 -5.00
C ASP A 82 5.90 -3.30 -4.01
N ASP A 83 4.66 -3.38 -3.53
CA ASP A 83 4.24 -4.39 -2.56
C ASP A 83 4.30 -5.81 -3.16
N ALA A 84 4.04 -5.98 -4.48
CA ALA A 84 4.08 -7.29 -5.12
C ALA A 84 5.50 -7.85 -5.13
N ARG A 85 6.46 -7.04 -5.58
CA ARG A 85 7.87 -7.42 -5.62
C ARG A 85 8.46 -7.59 -4.21
N ALA A 86 8.03 -6.78 -3.25
CA ALA A 86 8.42 -6.97 -1.86
C ALA A 86 8.00 -8.35 -1.32
N ALA A 87 6.76 -8.79 -1.58
CA ALA A 87 6.30 -10.12 -1.20
C ALA A 87 7.14 -11.24 -1.80
N GLU A 88 7.45 -11.17 -3.11
CA GLU A 88 8.29 -12.17 -3.78
C GLU A 88 9.69 -12.28 -3.15
N LEU A 89 10.26 -11.16 -2.69
CA LEU A 89 11.56 -11.15 -2.04
C LEU A 89 11.49 -11.65 -0.58
N PHE A 90 10.38 -11.46 0.12
CA PHE A 90 10.21 -11.99 1.47
C PHE A 90 9.93 -13.49 1.48
N GLU A 91 9.17 -14.01 0.51
CA GLU A 91 8.72 -15.42 0.42
C GLU A 91 9.82 -16.45 0.72
N PRO A 92 11.01 -16.44 0.06
CA PRO A 92 12.03 -17.46 0.30
C PRO A 92 12.73 -17.36 1.66
N VAL A 93 12.49 -16.30 2.43
CA VAL A 93 13.06 -16.09 3.77
C VAL A 93 11.99 -16.22 4.85
N ALA A 94 10.70 -16.13 4.49
CA ALA A 94 9.60 -16.09 5.43
C ALA A 94 9.46 -17.41 6.18
N ASP A 95 9.70 -17.35 7.49
CA ASP A 95 9.45 -18.45 8.42
C ASP A 95 9.10 -17.84 9.78
N ALA A 96 7.82 -17.95 10.16
CA ALA A 96 7.31 -17.39 11.41
C ALA A 96 7.93 -18.06 12.66
N ALA A 97 8.39 -19.31 12.54
CA ALA A 97 9.02 -20.04 13.63
C ALA A 97 10.50 -19.62 13.81
N ALA A 98 11.19 -19.26 12.72
CA ALA A 98 12.58 -18.83 12.77
C ALA A 98 12.74 -17.43 13.40
N PRO A 99 13.70 -17.22 14.32
CA PRO A 99 14.01 -15.89 14.84
C PRO A 99 14.67 -15.00 13.76
N GLY A 100 14.75 -13.69 14.03
CA GLY A 100 15.46 -12.75 13.16
C GLY A 100 14.77 -12.56 11.81
N PHE A 101 15.48 -12.85 10.73
CA PHE A 101 15.03 -12.59 9.36
C PHE A 101 13.75 -13.32 9.00
N GLY A 102 13.56 -14.56 9.46
CA GLY A 102 12.39 -15.37 9.11
C GLY A 102 11.10 -14.78 9.61
N ARG A 103 11.01 -14.52 10.92
CA ARG A 103 9.82 -13.92 11.54
C ARG A 103 9.52 -12.52 11.00
N PHE A 104 10.57 -11.73 10.76
CA PHE A 104 10.40 -10.40 10.19
C PHE A 104 9.86 -10.47 8.75
N ALA A 105 10.41 -11.34 7.90
CA ALA A 105 9.90 -11.56 6.55
C ALA A 105 8.47 -12.09 6.54
N ALA A 106 8.12 -13.01 7.45
CA ALA A 106 6.76 -13.52 7.60
C ALA A 106 5.76 -12.42 8.01
N PHE A 107 6.14 -11.55 8.94
CA PHE A 107 5.33 -10.40 9.35
C PHE A 107 5.08 -9.42 8.19
N PHE A 108 6.14 -9.05 7.45
CA PHE A 108 6.00 -8.15 6.31
C PHE A 108 5.21 -8.77 5.17
N SER A 109 5.35 -10.08 4.93
CA SER A 109 4.56 -10.80 3.92
C SER A 109 3.06 -10.72 4.25
N ALA A 110 2.68 -10.93 5.51
CA ALA A 110 1.30 -10.77 5.96
C ALA A 110 0.79 -9.33 5.78
N LEU A 111 1.59 -8.33 6.16
CA LEU A 111 1.23 -6.91 6.00
C LEU A 111 1.04 -6.52 4.53
N VAL A 112 1.90 -7.02 3.65
CA VAL A 112 1.84 -6.75 2.21
C VAL A 112 0.58 -7.34 1.60
N VAL A 113 0.24 -8.58 1.96
CA VAL A 113 -1.00 -9.25 1.50
C VAL A 113 -2.24 -8.46 1.94
N GLU A 114 -2.31 -8.05 3.20
CA GLU A 114 -3.45 -7.25 3.71
C GLU A 114 -3.55 -5.89 3.01
N ARG A 115 -2.42 -5.24 2.74
CA ARG A 115 -2.43 -3.96 2.03
C ARG A 115 -2.89 -4.12 0.58
N GLN A 116 -2.46 -5.17 -0.12
CA GLN A 116 -2.95 -5.46 -1.47
C GLN A 116 -4.46 -5.72 -1.49
N ARG A 117 -4.98 -6.41 -0.47
CA ARG A 117 -6.42 -6.59 -0.29
C ARG A 117 -7.13 -5.25 -0.13
N LEU A 118 -6.65 -4.38 0.76
CA LEU A 118 -7.21 -3.04 0.98
C LEU A 118 -7.20 -2.19 -0.29
N THR A 119 -6.10 -2.20 -1.05
CA THR A 119 -6.02 -1.48 -2.33
C THR A 119 -7.09 -1.98 -3.31
N ARG A 120 -7.29 -3.30 -3.43
CA ARG A 120 -8.34 -3.88 -4.29
C ARG A 120 -9.74 -3.48 -3.83
N GLU A 121 -9.99 -3.42 -2.52
CA GLU A 121 -11.26 -2.98 -1.96
C GLU A 121 -11.53 -1.48 -2.22
N LEU A 122 -10.50 -0.64 -2.09
CA LEU A 122 -10.57 0.79 -2.43
C LEU A 122 -10.86 1.00 -3.92
N GLU A 123 -10.19 0.27 -4.81
CA GLU A 123 -10.42 0.35 -6.25
C GLU A 123 -11.85 -0.06 -6.63
N ARG A 124 -12.40 -1.12 -6.01
CA ARG A 124 -13.79 -1.53 -6.22
C ARG A 124 -14.76 -0.43 -5.80
N THR A 125 -14.54 0.16 -4.63
CA THR A 125 -15.38 1.24 -4.10
C THR A 125 -15.32 2.48 -4.97
N ALA A 126 -14.13 2.85 -5.47
CA ALA A 126 -13.97 3.97 -6.40
C ALA A 126 -14.72 3.74 -7.72
N ARG A 127 -14.63 2.55 -8.30
CA ARG A 127 -15.36 2.18 -9.53
C ARG A 127 -16.88 2.18 -9.33
N GLU A 128 -17.36 1.76 -8.17
CA GLU A 128 -18.78 1.80 -7.84
C GLU A 128 -19.28 3.24 -7.76
N ARG A 129 -18.56 4.12 -7.05
CA ARG A 129 -18.89 5.55 -6.99
C ARG A 129 -18.94 6.19 -8.38
N GLU A 130 -17.95 5.90 -9.23
CA GLU A 130 -17.92 6.41 -10.60
C GLU A 130 -19.15 5.96 -11.41
N ARG A 131 -19.63 4.73 -11.21
CA ARG A 131 -20.85 4.24 -11.86
C ARG A 131 -22.09 4.99 -11.36
N VAL A 132 -22.20 5.17 -10.04
CA VAL A 132 -23.33 5.89 -9.44
C VAL A 132 -23.35 7.34 -9.92
N ASP A 133 -22.21 8.02 -9.98
CA ASP A 133 -22.11 9.39 -10.46
C ASP A 133 -22.53 9.48 -11.94
N LYS A 134 -22.06 8.57 -12.80
CA LYS A 134 -22.48 8.51 -14.22
C LYS A 134 -23.98 8.27 -14.37
N ASP A 135 -24.57 7.40 -13.55
CA ASP A 135 -26.00 7.14 -13.60
C ASP A 135 -26.82 8.33 -13.08
N ARG A 136 -26.29 9.07 -12.09
CA ARG A 136 -26.89 10.33 -11.63
C ARG A 136 -26.87 11.39 -12.73
N ASP A 137 -25.73 11.56 -13.40
CA ASP A 137 -25.57 12.56 -14.47
C ASP A 137 -26.52 12.28 -15.64
N LYS A 138 -26.65 11.00 -16.05
CA LYS A 138 -27.63 10.58 -17.08
C LYS A 138 -29.07 10.88 -16.69
N ARG A 139 -29.43 10.66 -15.41
CA ARG A 139 -30.78 10.97 -14.91
C ARG A 139 -31.02 12.48 -14.92
N GLU A 140 -30.03 13.27 -14.56
CA GLU A 140 -30.13 14.72 -14.60
C GLU A 140 -30.29 15.23 -16.04
N GLU A 141 -29.51 14.70 -16.99
CA GLU A 141 -29.66 15.02 -18.42
C GLU A 141 -31.04 14.66 -18.97
N ALA A 142 -31.55 13.48 -18.64
CA ALA A 142 -32.90 13.06 -19.05
C ALA A 142 -33.99 13.99 -18.48
N LEU A 143 -33.87 14.40 -17.21
CA LEU A 143 -34.80 15.35 -16.59
C LEU A 143 -34.72 16.73 -17.25
N ARG A 144 -33.52 17.21 -17.59
CA ARG A 144 -33.34 18.47 -18.34
C ARG A 144 -34.02 18.42 -19.70
N GLN A 145 -33.84 17.32 -20.45
CA GLN A 145 -34.51 17.11 -21.74
C GLN A 145 -36.04 17.11 -21.60
N GLN A 146 -36.59 16.48 -20.56
CA GLN A 146 -38.03 16.50 -20.29
C GLN A 146 -38.54 17.92 -19.99
N LEU A 147 -37.81 18.71 -19.19
CA LEU A 147 -38.18 20.09 -18.91
C LEU A 147 -38.14 20.97 -20.17
N GLU A 148 -37.15 20.78 -21.03
CA GLU A 148 -37.06 21.49 -22.31
C GLU A 148 -38.20 21.12 -23.26
N ALA A 149 -38.57 19.83 -23.32
CA ALA A 149 -39.71 19.36 -24.09
C ALA A 149 -41.03 19.97 -23.58
N LEU A 150 -41.23 20.03 -22.26
CA LEU A 150 -42.41 20.66 -21.66
C LEU A 150 -42.47 22.16 -21.98
N ARG A 151 -41.35 22.89 -21.88
CA ARG A 151 -41.26 24.31 -22.27
C ARG A 151 -41.52 24.53 -23.77
N ALA A 152 -41.11 23.60 -24.63
CA ALA A 152 -41.39 23.67 -26.06
C ALA A 152 -42.88 23.45 -26.35
N ILE A 153 -43.52 22.50 -25.66
CA ILE A 153 -44.97 22.27 -25.75
C ILE A 153 -45.74 23.51 -25.30
N GLU A 154 -45.37 24.11 -24.16
CA GLU A 154 -45.99 25.33 -23.64
C GLU A 154 -45.92 26.48 -24.65
N ARG A 155 -44.73 26.75 -25.20
CA ARG A 155 -44.55 27.77 -26.25
C ARG A 155 -45.43 27.48 -27.48
N GLY A 156 -45.48 26.23 -27.93
CA GLY A 156 -46.32 25.83 -29.05
C GLY A 156 -47.82 25.99 -28.79
N ILE A 157 -48.29 25.82 -27.54
CA ILE A 157 -49.68 26.09 -27.15
C ILE A 157 -49.96 27.60 -27.23
N LEU A 158 -49.11 28.42 -26.63
CA LEU A 158 -49.25 29.88 -26.63
C LEU A 158 -49.29 30.46 -28.05
N GLU A 159 -48.38 30.01 -28.93
CA GLU A 159 -48.36 30.44 -30.33
C GLU A 159 -49.64 30.06 -31.09
N ARG A 160 -50.21 28.87 -30.82
CA ARG A 160 -51.48 28.44 -31.43
C ARG A 160 -52.64 29.29 -30.92
N GLU A 161 -52.70 29.56 -29.63
CA GLU A 161 -53.73 30.43 -29.04
C GLU A 161 -53.67 31.86 -29.61
N GLU A 162 -52.47 32.43 -29.75
CA GLU A 162 -52.30 33.76 -30.37
C GLU A 162 -52.76 33.79 -31.82
N ARG A 163 -52.43 32.77 -32.61
CA ARG A 163 -52.89 32.66 -34.01
C ARG A 163 -54.41 32.56 -34.10
N LEU A 164 -55.05 31.80 -33.22
CA LEU A 164 -56.51 31.69 -33.16
C LEU A 164 -57.16 33.02 -32.78
N ARG A 165 -56.62 33.72 -31.76
CA ARG A 165 -57.10 35.06 -31.36
C ARG A 165 -56.98 36.09 -32.49
N ARG A 166 -55.90 36.05 -33.28
CA ARG A 166 -55.72 36.96 -34.43
C ARG A 166 -56.68 36.68 -35.59
N LYS A 167 -57.15 35.44 -35.78
CA LYS A 167 -58.12 35.09 -36.83
C LYS A 167 -59.58 35.43 -36.49
N GLN A 168 -59.90 35.62 -35.22
CA GLN A 168 -61.24 35.97 -34.75
C GLN A 168 -61.48 37.49 -34.64
N ARG A 169 -60.44 38.31 -34.81
CA ARG A 169 -60.53 39.76 -34.97
C ARG A 169 -60.48 40.12 -36.44
#